data_AF-A0A7V9PS15-F1
#
_entry.id   AF-A0A7V9PS15-F1
#
_cell.length_a   1.000
_cell.length_b   1.000
_cell.length_c   1.000
_cell.angle_alpha   90.00
_cell.angle_beta   90.00
_cell.angle_gamma   90.00
#
_symmetry.space_group_name_H-M   'P 1'
#
loop_
_entity.id
_entity.type
_entity.pdbx_description
1 polymer ?
#
loop_
_entity_poly.entity_id
_entity_poly.type
_entity_poly.pdbx_seq_one_letter_code
_entity_poly.pdbx_strand_id
1 'polypeptide(L)'
;MADSSTAAPAGRLLLLDGHSLAYRAFFALPVENFSTTTGQHTNAVYGFTSMLINVLRDEAPTHVGVAFDVSRDTFRRQEYAAYKANRSTSPSEFAGQVSLVKEVLAALRIPTVEKDGFEADDVIATLASQAQEQGHQVLIVSGDRDVFQLVADTTTVLYPVRGVSELTRMTPEAVAGRYGVDPGHYPDLAALVGESSDNLPGVPGVGPKTAAKWIKTFGDLDGVVASVGDIGGKAGEALRTHLPDVIRNRRVNQLVCDLDLPLQVDDLAARPWDRDAVHQVFDGLEFRVLRDRLFETLSADEPTPDEGFELDGAELKGGEVGPWLDEHAGVGVRVGLHVAGSWGAGTGRVDGLALA
;
A
#
# COMPACT_ATOMS: atom_id res chain seq x y z
N MET A 1 -13.37 21.59 -32.29
CA MET A 1 -12.21 20.72 -32.04
C MET A 1 -11.26 21.52 -31.17
N ALA A 2 -11.45 21.43 -29.85
CA ALA A 2 -10.55 22.03 -28.89
C ALA A 2 -9.49 20.97 -28.57
N ASP A 3 -8.25 21.35 -28.78
CA ASP A 3 -7.05 20.57 -28.53
C ASP A 3 -6.94 20.34 -27.02
N SER A 4 -7.34 19.16 -26.54
CA SER A 4 -7.10 18.74 -25.16
C SER A 4 -5.65 18.28 -25.07
N SER A 5 -4.74 19.25 -24.99
CA SER A 5 -3.37 18.98 -24.57
C SER A 5 -3.41 18.50 -23.12
N THR A 6 -3.47 17.18 -22.93
CA THR A 6 -3.21 16.57 -21.61
C THR A 6 -1.73 16.79 -21.34
N ALA A 7 -1.41 17.80 -20.53
CA ALA A 7 -0.09 17.98 -19.98
C ALA A 7 0.39 16.65 -19.37
N ALA A 8 1.65 16.29 -19.61
CA ALA A 8 2.22 15.10 -18.99
C ALA A 8 2.08 15.21 -17.46
N PRO A 9 1.70 14.13 -16.76
CA PRO A 9 1.49 14.18 -15.32
C PRO A 9 2.79 14.55 -14.59
N ALA A 10 2.68 15.30 -13.48
CA ALA A 10 3.82 15.70 -12.66
C ALA A 10 4.59 14.48 -12.10
N GLY A 11 3.87 13.41 -11.83
CA GLY A 11 4.40 12.11 -11.48
C GLY A 11 3.30 11.06 -11.36
N ARG A 12 3.69 9.84 -11.00
CA ARG A 12 2.79 8.75 -10.62
C ARG A 12 2.95 8.44 -9.14
N LEU A 13 1.87 8.62 -8.38
CA LEU A 13 1.77 8.29 -6.96
C LEU A 13 1.07 6.94 -6.80
N LEU A 14 1.71 6.03 -6.05
CA LEU A 14 1.14 4.76 -5.63
C LEU A 14 0.83 4.79 -4.14
N LEU A 15 -0.44 4.67 -3.77
CA LEU A 15 -0.90 4.58 -2.39
C LEU A 15 -1.39 3.16 -2.11
N LEU A 16 -0.96 2.56 -1.01
CA LEU A 16 -1.40 1.23 -0.58
C LEU A 16 -2.12 1.30 0.76
N ASP A 17 -3.23 0.58 0.88
CA ASP A 17 -3.87 0.28 2.16
C ASP A 17 -3.16 -0.90 2.83
N GLY A 18 -2.27 -0.60 3.77
CA GLY A 18 -1.44 -1.59 4.44
C GLY A 18 -2.25 -2.63 5.22
N HIS A 19 -3.32 -2.21 5.90
CA HIS A 19 -4.13 -3.10 6.73
C HIS A 19 -5.00 -4.03 5.89
N SER A 20 -5.75 -3.49 4.93
CA SER A 20 -6.62 -4.29 4.06
C SER A 20 -5.83 -5.29 3.24
N LEU A 21 -4.68 -4.89 2.71
CA LEU A 21 -3.83 -5.75 1.89
C LEU A 21 -3.12 -6.84 2.72
N ALA A 22 -2.63 -6.52 3.92
CA ALA A 22 -2.06 -7.53 4.81
C ALA A 22 -3.12 -8.56 5.25
N TYR A 23 -4.33 -8.11 5.58
CA TYR A 23 -5.42 -9.01 5.94
C TYR A 23 -5.82 -9.90 4.76
N ARG A 24 -5.92 -9.36 3.54
CA ARG A 24 -6.18 -10.15 2.33
C ARG A 24 -5.07 -11.15 2.05
N ALA A 25 -3.80 -10.77 2.20
CA ALA A 25 -2.67 -11.68 2.07
C ALA A 25 -2.75 -12.84 3.05
N PHE A 26 -3.13 -12.55 4.31
CA PHE A 26 -3.28 -13.57 5.35
C PHE A 26 -4.31 -14.64 4.98
N PHE A 27 -5.51 -14.26 4.50
CA PHE A 27 -6.54 -15.24 4.13
C PHE A 27 -6.31 -15.90 2.77
N ALA A 28 -5.48 -15.30 1.90
CA ALA A 28 -5.17 -15.86 0.59
C ALA A 28 -4.10 -16.96 0.64
N LEU A 29 -3.22 -16.96 1.65
CA LEU A 29 -2.09 -17.85 1.74
C LEU A 29 -2.18 -18.79 2.96
N PRO A 30 -1.90 -20.09 2.82
CA PRO A 30 -2.03 -21.07 3.89
C PRO A 30 -0.99 -20.82 5.00
N VAL A 31 -1.46 -20.46 6.20
CA VAL A 31 -0.63 -20.14 7.37
C VAL A 31 0.43 -21.21 7.67
N GLU A 32 0.04 -22.48 7.57
CA GLU A 32 0.89 -23.65 7.88
C GLU A 32 2.15 -23.74 7.02
N ASN A 33 2.13 -23.16 5.82
CA ASN A 33 3.27 -23.21 4.89
C ASN A 33 4.21 -22.01 5.04
N PHE A 34 3.85 -21.02 5.87
CA PHE A 34 4.57 -19.76 6.00
C PHE A 34 4.77 -19.42 7.48
N SER A 35 5.71 -20.14 8.08
CA SER A 35 6.21 -19.88 9.41
C SER A 35 7.73 -20.02 9.41
N THR A 36 8.41 -19.13 10.12
CA THR A 36 9.87 -19.23 10.31
C THR A 36 10.21 -20.41 11.20
N THR A 37 11.49 -20.79 11.24
CA THR A 37 12.03 -21.79 12.17
C THR A 37 11.80 -21.45 13.65
N THR A 38 11.58 -20.17 13.97
CA THR A 38 11.26 -19.71 15.34
C THR A 38 9.76 -19.78 15.67
N GLY A 39 8.91 -20.17 14.71
CA GLY A 39 7.46 -20.27 14.88
C GLY A 39 6.67 -19.00 14.57
N GLN A 40 7.34 -17.93 14.11
CA GLN A 40 6.66 -16.70 13.67
C GLN A 40 5.95 -16.93 12.33
N HIS A 41 4.64 -16.72 12.26
CA HIS A 41 3.87 -16.74 11.02
C HIS A 41 4.20 -15.54 10.13
N THR A 42 4.30 -15.78 8.82
CA THR A 42 4.76 -14.77 7.84
C THR A 42 3.94 -14.74 6.55
N ASN A 43 2.82 -15.47 6.46
CA ASN A 43 1.99 -15.53 5.26
C ASN A 43 1.46 -14.16 4.80
N ALA A 44 1.03 -13.30 5.73
CA ALA A 44 0.55 -11.96 5.40
C ALA A 44 1.69 -11.09 4.87
N VAL A 45 2.86 -11.14 5.52
CA VAL A 45 4.06 -10.39 5.12
C VAL A 45 4.53 -10.84 3.74
N TYR A 46 4.57 -12.16 3.49
CA TYR A 46 4.96 -12.73 2.20
C TYR A 46 4.03 -12.28 1.08
N GLY A 47 2.71 -12.39 1.29
CA GLY A 47 1.72 -12.00 0.28
C GLY A 47 1.70 -10.51 0.00
N PHE A 48 1.77 -9.68 1.06
CA PHE A 48 1.85 -8.22 0.93
C PHE A 48 3.11 -7.81 0.16
N THR A 49 4.28 -8.29 0.60
CA THR A 49 5.58 -7.98 -0.05
C THR A 49 5.58 -8.47 -1.49
N SER A 50 4.98 -9.65 -1.74
CA SER A 50 4.90 -10.19 -3.09
C SER A 50 4.12 -9.28 -4.04
N MET A 51 2.97 -8.81 -3.59
CA MET A 51 2.12 -7.90 -4.35
C MET A 51 2.81 -6.55 -4.54
N LEU A 52 3.43 -6.00 -3.49
CA LEU A 52 4.17 -4.74 -3.56
C LEU A 52 5.25 -4.78 -4.64
N ILE A 53 6.08 -5.84 -4.68
CA ILE A 53 7.11 -6.00 -5.73
C ILE A 53 6.51 -5.96 -7.13
N ASN A 54 5.40 -6.67 -7.34
CA ASN A 54 4.75 -6.71 -8.65
C ASN A 54 4.21 -5.33 -9.05
N VAL A 55 3.54 -4.63 -8.15
CA VAL A 55 2.97 -3.31 -8.45
C VAL A 55 4.07 -2.28 -8.68
N LEU A 56 5.15 -2.30 -7.90
CA LEU A 56 6.31 -1.42 -8.13
C LEU A 56 6.93 -1.63 -9.50
N ARG A 57 7.08 -2.90 -9.93
CA ARG A 57 7.58 -3.26 -11.26
C ARG A 57 6.64 -2.78 -12.37
N ASP A 58 5.37 -3.13 -12.26
CA ASP A 58 4.41 -3.00 -13.35
C ASP A 58 3.98 -1.54 -13.54
N GLU A 59 3.94 -0.76 -12.45
CA GLU A 59 3.47 0.63 -12.47
C GLU A 59 4.61 1.66 -12.39
N ALA A 60 5.83 1.26 -12.00
CA ALA A 60 7.02 2.12 -11.91
C ALA A 60 6.73 3.51 -11.32
N PRO A 61 6.19 3.60 -10.08
CA PRO A 61 5.75 4.86 -9.52
C PRO A 61 6.93 5.76 -9.14
N THR A 62 6.74 7.07 -9.32
CA THR A 62 7.68 8.10 -8.87
C THR A 62 7.54 8.41 -7.38
N HIS A 63 6.35 8.16 -6.82
CA HIS A 63 6.03 8.39 -5.41
C HIS A 63 5.28 7.16 -4.89
N VAL A 64 5.57 6.73 -3.66
CA VAL A 64 4.93 5.57 -3.04
C VAL A 64 4.70 5.81 -1.55
N GLY A 65 3.53 5.47 -1.05
CA GLY A 65 3.19 5.54 0.37
C GLY A 65 2.25 4.42 0.80
N VAL A 66 2.34 4.01 2.06
CA VAL A 66 1.45 2.99 2.64
C VAL A 66 0.74 3.56 3.85
N ALA A 67 -0.60 3.51 3.86
CA ALA A 67 -1.39 3.94 5.00
C ALA A 67 -1.71 2.76 5.93
N PHE A 68 -1.73 3.00 7.23
CA PHE A 68 -2.13 2.01 8.23
C PHE A 68 -3.16 2.61 9.21
N ASP A 69 -4.11 1.78 9.65
CA ASP A 69 -4.96 2.08 10.79
C ASP A 69 -4.12 2.14 12.09
N VAL A 70 -4.40 3.10 12.96
CA VAL A 70 -3.75 3.16 14.28
C VAL A 70 -4.57 2.44 15.34
N SER A 71 -5.89 2.61 15.30
CA SER A 71 -6.79 2.06 16.31
C SER A 71 -8.18 1.77 15.77
N ARG A 72 -8.96 1.01 16.54
CA ARG A 72 -10.39 0.77 16.27
C ARG A 72 -11.30 1.87 16.85
N ASP A 73 -10.73 2.90 17.48
CA ASP A 73 -11.49 4.03 18.00
C ASP A 73 -11.37 5.19 17.01
N THR A 74 -12.35 5.25 16.11
CA THR A 74 -12.42 6.21 15.01
C THR A 74 -13.65 7.09 15.20
N PHE A 75 -13.67 8.25 14.54
CA PHE A 75 -14.87 9.11 14.55
C PHE A 75 -16.12 8.35 14.07
N ARG A 76 -15.97 7.40 13.14
CA ARG A 76 -17.06 6.52 12.65
C ARG A 76 -17.67 5.68 13.77
N ARG A 77 -16.85 5.13 14.67
CA ARG A 77 -17.33 4.36 15.83
C ARG A 77 -17.98 5.25 16.89
N GLN A 78 -17.51 6.48 17.03
CA GLN A 78 -18.13 7.48 17.90
C GLN A 78 -19.52 7.89 17.37
N GLU A 79 -19.68 8.02 16.06
CA GLU A 79 -20.98 8.30 15.42
C GLU A 79 -21.92 7.07 15.42
N TYR A 80 -21.39 5.88 15.17
CA TYR A 80 -22.15 4.62 15.13
C TYR A 80 -21.41 3.51 15.87
N ALA A 81 -21.80 3.25 17.12
CA ALA A 81 -21.14 2.28 17.99
C ALA A 81 -21.09 0.86 17.43
N ALA A 82 -22.04 0.49 16.56
CA ALA A 82 -22.08 -0.83 15.94
C ALA A 82 -21.28 -0.92 14.62
N TYR A 83 -20.65 0.17 14.17
CA TYR A 83 -19.75 0.19 13.01
C TYR A 83 -18.62 -0.83 13.18
N LYS A 84 -18.45 -1.71 12.18
CA LYS A 84 -17.46 -2.81 12.19
C LYS A 84 -17.52 -3.73 13.43
N ALA A 85 -18.61 -3.69 14.22
CA ALA A 85 -18.73 -4.43 15.48
C ALA A 85 -18.89 -5.94 15.30
N ASN A 86 -19.30 -6.38 14.11
CA ASN A 86 -19.38 -7.79 13.73
C ASN A 86 -18.06 -8.36 13.19
N ARG A 87 -17.01 -7.54 13.04
CA ARG A 87 -15.68 -8.05 12.63
C ARG A 87 -15.14 -8.93 13.73
N SER A 88 -14.77 -10.16 13.37
CA SER A 88 -14.15 -11.10 14.29
C SER A 88 -12.83 -10.53 14.83
N THR A 89 -12.45 -10.97 16.03
CA THR A 89 -11.08 -10.74 16.52
C THR A 89 -10.10 -11.31 15.52
N SER A 90 -9.05 -10.55 15.20
CA SER A 90 -8.01 -11.02 14.29
C SER A 90 -7.45 -12.35 14.81
N PRO A 91 -7.20 -13.34 13.94
CA PRO A 91 -6.55 -14.60 14.34
C PRO A 91 -5.22 -14.32 15.04
N SER A 92 -4.87 -15.13 16.04
CA SER A 92 -3.60 -15.01 16.77
C SER A 92 -2.39 -15.05 15.84
N GLU A 93 -2.50 -15.80 14.75
CA GLU A 93 -1.50 -16.02 13.72
C GLU A 93 -1.24 -14.75 12.89
N PHE A 94 -2.20 -13.82 12.86
CA PHE A 94 -2.03 -12.51 12.23
C PHE A 94 -1.33 -11.50 13.14
N ALA A 95 -1.33 -11.74 14.46
CA ALA A 95 -0.72 -10.83 15.42
C ALA A 95 0.79 -10.65 15.11
N GLY A 96 1.26 -9.40 15.16
CA GLY A 96 2.65 -9.05 14.87
C GLY A 96 3.01 -8.97 13.37
N GLN A 97 2.23 -9.58 12.47
CA GLN A 97 2.56 -9.54 11.04
C GLN A 97 2.47 -8.13 10.44
N VAL A 98 1.59 -7.26 10.92
CA VAL A 98 1.54 -5.85 10.50
C VAL A 98 2.84 -5.12 10.85
N SER A 99 3.42 -5.38 12.02
CA SER A 99 4.70 -4.79 12.42
C SER A 99 5.83 -5.27 11.50
N LEU A 100 5.85 -6.56 11.15
CA LEU A 100 6.82 -7.11 10.19
C LEU A 100 6.65 -6.51 8.79
N VAL A 101 5.42 -6.22 8.35
CA VAL A 101 5.19 -5.48 7.10
C VAL A 101 5.82 -4.08 7.17
N LYS A 102 5.67 -3.35 8.29
CA LYS A 102 6.30 -2.04 8.47
C LYS A 102 7.83 -2.12 8.47
N GLU A 103 8.42 -3.19 9.03
CA GLU A 103 9.87 -3.43 8.97
C GLU A 103 10.35 -3.64 7.52
N VAL A 104 9.61 -4.42 6.73
CA VAL A 104 9.89 -4.57 5.29
C VAL A 104 9.81 -3.22 4.57
N LEU A 105 8.73 -2.45 4.78
CA LEU A 105 8.57 -1.14 4.16
C LEU A 105 9.69 -0.17 4.54
N ALA A 106 10.15 -0.19 5.80
CA ALA A 106 11.28 0.61 6.25
C ALA A 106 12.59 0.23 5.53
N ALA A 107 12.87 -1.07 5.34
CA ALA A 107 14.03 -1.54 4.59
C ALA A 107 13.97 -1.12 3.11
N LEU A 108 12.77 -1.13 2.52
CA LEU A 108 12.51 -0.64 1.17
C LEU A 108 12.47 0.90 1.08
N ARG A 109 12.62 1.61 2.20
CA ARG A 109 12.50 3.07 2.33
C ARG A 109 11.18 3.64 1.80
N ILE A 110 10.09 2.89 1.99
CA ILE A 110 8.74 3.31 1.64
C ILE A 110 8.09 3.96 2.86
N PRO A 111 7.69 5.25 2.79
CA PRO A 111 7.04 5.92 3.90
C PRO A 111 5.71 5.28 4.29
N THR A 112 5.48 5.17 5.60
CA THR A 112 4.20 4.75 6.18
C THR A 112 3.51 5.94 6.81
N VAL A 113 2.20 6.06 6.60
CA VAL A 113 1.39 7.18 7.12
C VAL A 113 0.26 6.65 8.00
N GLU A 114 0.10 7.27 9.15
CA GLU A 114 -0.83 6.90 10.20
C GLU A 114 -1.45 8.17 10.78
N LYS A 115 -2.74 8.12 11.13
CA LYS A 115 -3.43 9.24 11.76
C LYS A 115 -4.40 8.74 12.83
N ASP A 116 -4.19 9.20 14.07
CA ASP A 116 -5.08 8.88 15.18
C ASP A 116 -6.51 9.36 14.93
N GLY A 117 -7.48 8.50 15.23
CA GLY A 117 -8.92 8.79 15.09
C GLY A 117 -9.49 8.59 13.68
N PHE A 118 -8.64 8.26 12.70
CA PHE A 118 -9.01 8.05 11.30
C PHE A 118 -8.51 6.70 10.79
N GLU A 119 -9.10 6.23 9.70
CA GLU A 119 -8.76 4.95 9.06
C GLU A 119 -7.73 5.17 7.94
N ALA A 120 -7.06 4.09 7.52
CA ALA A 120 -6.09 4.13 6.42
C ALA A 120 -6.70 4.72 5.13
N ASP A 121 -7.99 4.44 4.87
CA ASP A 121 -8.69 4.95 3.70
C ASP A 121 -8.84 6.48 3.70
N ASP A 122 -8.98 7.12 4.88
CA ASP A 122 -9.03 8.59 4.98
C ASP A 122 -7.66 9.22 4.70
N VAL A 123 -6.59 8.56 5.17
CA VAL A 123 -5.22 8.97 4.86
C VAL A 123 -4.95 8.87 3.36
N ILE A 124 -5.39 7.78 2.72
CA ILE A 124 -5.29 7.59 1.27
C ILE A 124 -6.12 8.64 0.54
N ALA A 125 -7.36 8.89 0.95
CA ALA A 125 -8.23 9.89 0.34
C ALA A 125 -7.61 11.28 0.37
N THR A 126 -7.00 11.64 1.51
CA THR A 126 -6.31 12.92 1.66
C THR A 126 -5.10 13.04 0.75
N LEU A 127 -4.20 12.05 0.75
CA LEU A 127 -3.00 12.06 -0.11
C LEU A 127 -3.34 12.00 -1.60
N ALA A 128 -4.37 11.23 -1.97
CA ALA A 128 -4.86 11.16 -3.34
C ALA A 128 -5.38 12.52 -3.82
N SER A 129 -6.19 13.20 -2.99
CA SER A 129 -6.74 14.52 -3.30
C SER A 129 -5.63 15.56 -3.48
N GLN A 130 -4.67 15.61 -2.55
CA GLN A 130 -3.50 16.50 -2.66
C GLN A 130 -2.69 16.24 -3.94
N ALA A 131 -2.46 14.97 -4.29
CA ALA A 131 -1.69 14.61 -5.47
C ALA A 131 -2.42 14.95 -6.78
N GLN A 132 -3.75 14.83 -6.80
CA GLN A 132 -4.56 15.26 -7.94
C GLN A 132 -4.47 16.77 -8.16
N GLU A 133 -4.56 17.57 -7.08
CA GLU A 133 -4.38 19.03 -7.15
C GLU A 133 -2.99 19.42 -7.67
N GLN A 134 -1.98 18.61 -7.39
CA GLN A 134 -0.61 18.77 -7.87
C GLN A 134 -0.38 18.20 -9.29
N GLY A 135 -1.40 17.61 -9.92
CA GLY A 135 -1.33 17.09 -11.29
C GLY A 135 -0.66 15.72 -11.43
N HIS A 136 -0.60 14.92 -10.36
CA HIS A 136 -0.12 13.54 -10.41
C HIS A 136 -1.20 12.58 -10.94
N GLN A 137 -0.76 11.48 -11.55
CA GLN A 137 -1.57 10.29 -11.69
C GLN A 137 -1.54 9.50 -10.38
N VAL A 138 -2.70 9.11 -9.87
CA VAL A 138 -2.82 8.37 -8.60
C VAL A 138 -3.26 6.94 -8.87
N LEU A 139 -2.54 6.00 -8.28
CA LEU A 139 -2.90 4.59 -8.23
C LEU A 139 -3.12 4.19 -6.77
N ILE A 140 -4.29 3.65 -6.46
CA ILE A 140 -4.65 3.22 -5.11
C ILE A 140 -4.76 1.70 -5.09
N VAL A 141 -3.93 1.00 -4.32
CA VAL A 141 -4.05 -0.45 -4.11
C VAL A 141 -4.79 -0.66 -2.80
N SER A 142 -6.07 -1.01 -2.88
CA SER A 142 -6.87 -1.35 -1.70
C SER A 142 -7.83 -2.48 -1.99
N GLY A 143 -8.08 -3.26 -0.96
CA GLY A 143 -9.14 -4.25 -0.91
C GLY A 143 -10.48 -3.68 -0.45
N ASP A 144 -10.54 -2.44 0.01
CA ASP A 144 -11.79 -1.80 0.35
C ASP A 144 -12.49 -1.30 -0.93
N ARG A 145 -13.82 -1.26 -0.92
CA ARG A 145 -14.60 -0.69 -2.01
C ARG A 145 -14.93 0.78 -1.75
N ASP A 146 -14.79 1.26 -0.52
CA ASP A 146 -15.05 2.66 -0.19
C ASP A 146 -14.13 3.61 -0.96
N VAL A 147 -12.90 3.19 -1.26
CA VAL A 147 -11.96 3.97 -2.10
C VAL A 147 -12.43 4.14 -3.56
N PHE A 148 -13.47 3.43 -4.01
CA PHE A 148 -14.05 3.69 -5.34
C PHE A 148 -14.61 5.10 -5.47
N GLN A 149 -14.96 5.75 -4.37
CA GLN A 149 -15.38 7.16 -4.38
C GLN A 149 -14.27 8.12 -4.81
N LEU A 150 -13.01 7.70 -4.76
CA LEU A 150 -11.83 8.47 -5.16
C LEU A 150 -11.48 8.31 -6.64
N VAL A 151 -12.12 7.37 -7.34
CA VAL A 151 -11.83 7.09 -8.75
C VAL A 151 -12.22 8.29 -9.62
N ALA A 152 -11.29 8.73 -10.45
CA ALA A 152 -11.42 9.87 -11.34
C ALA A 152 -10.55 9.65 -12.59
N ASP A 153 -10.56 10.58 -13.54
CA ASP A 153 -9.76 10.49 -14.76
C ASP A 153 -8.25 10.32 -14.47
N THR A 154 -7.76 10.92 -13.38
CA THR A 154 -6.37 10.84 -12.92
C THR A 154 -6.14 9.83 -11.80
N THR A 155 -7.19 9.20 -11.28
CA THR A 155 -7.11 8.29 -10.11
C THR A 155 -7.73 6.94 -10.43
N THR A 156 -6.92 5.88 -10.41
CA THR A 156 -7.36 4.50 -10.64
C THR A 156 -7.16 3.64 -9.40
N VAL A 157 -8.16 2.86 -9.02
CA VAL A 157 -8.01 1.86 -7.95
C VAL A 157 -7.59 0.52 -8.56
N LEU A 158 -6.51 -0.07 -8.03
CA LEU A 158 -6.03 -1.42 -8.33
C LEU A 158 -6.62 -2.38 -7.30
N TYR A 159 -7.77 -2.97 -7.63
CA TYR A 159 -8.54 -3.80 -6.72
C TYR A 159 -8.17 -5.29 -6.84
N PRO A 160 -7.73 -5.96 -5.75
CA PRO A 160 -7.39 -7.38 -5.78
C PRO A 160 -8.65 -8.25 -5.89
N VAL A 161 -8.79 -8.97 -7.02
CA VAL A 161 -9.96 -9.82 -7.31
C VAL A 161 -9.76 -11.29 -6.95
N ARG A 162 -8.52 -11.79 -6.98
CA ARG A 162 -8.17 -13.15 -6.57
C ARG A 162 -6.86 -13.14 -5.79
N GLY A 163 -6.96 -13.43 -4.49
CA GLY A 163 -5.81 -13.35 -3.58
C GLY A 163 -5.20 -11.95 -3.59
N VAL A 164 -3.89 -11.88 -3.76
CA VAL A 164 -3.09 -10.64 -3.82
C VAL A 164 -2.33 -10.46 -5.13
N SER A 165 -2.49 -11.37 -6.09
CA SER A 165 -1.70 -11.38 -7.34
C SER A 165 -2.46 -10.87 -8.57
N GLU A 166 -3.80 -10.98 -8.58
CA GLU A 166 -4.63 -10.55 -9.70
C GLU A 166 -5.33 -9.23 -9.33
N LEU A 167 -4.87 -8.12 -9.92
CA LEU A 167 -5.41 -6.78 -9.72
C LEU A 167 -6.28 -6.37 -10.90
N THR A 168 -7.48 -5.86 -10.62
CA THR A 168 -8.36 -5.23 -11.62
C THR A 168 -8.28 -3.73 -11.49
N ARG A 169 -8.14 -3.04 -12.62
CA ARG A 169 -8.19 -1.58 -12.69
C ARG A 169 -9.63 -1.10 -12.63
N MET A 170 -9.95 -0.33 -11.61
CA MET A 170 -11.24 0.33 -11.42
C MET A 170 -11.09 1.79 -11.85
N THR A 171 -11.29 2.03 -13.15
CA THR A 171 -11.42 3.37 -13.76
C THR A 171 -12.87 3.88 -13.61
N PRO A 172 -13.16 5.15 -13.93
CA PRO A 172 -14.53 5.66 -13.90
C PRO A 172 -15.52 4.78 -14.67
N GLU A 173 -15.14 4.31 -15.86
CA GLU A 173 -15.97 3.43 -16.70
C GLU A 173 -16.14 2.04 -16.08
N ALA A 174 -15.11 1.49 -15.45
CA ALA A 174 -15.17 0.19 -14.79
C ALA A 174 -16.10 0.24 -13.57
N VAL A 175 -16.04 1.31 -12.78
CA VAL A 175 -16.95 1.55 -11.65
C VAL A 175 -18.38 1.72 -12.16
N ALA A 176 -18.61 2.62 -13.12
CA ALA A 176 -19.93 2.87 -13.70
C ALA A 176 -20.54 1.62 -14.34
N GLY A 177 -19.76 0.86 -15.11
CA GLY A 177 -20.21 -0.37 -15.74
C GLY A 177 -20.58 -1.46 -14.73
N ARG A 178 -19.85 -1.56 -13.61
CA ARG A 178 -20.08 -2.59 -12.59
C ARG A 178 -21.20 -2.22 -11.61
N TYR A 179 -21.28 -0.96 -11.19
CA TYR A 179 -22.16 -0.52 -10.11
C TYR A 179 -23.36 0.29 -10.59
N GLY A 180 -23.36 0.74 -11.86
CA GLY A 180 -24.46 1.50 -12.46
C GLY A 180 -24.52 2.96 -12.01
N VAL A 181 -23.49 3.45 -11.30
CA VAL A 181 -23.33 4.82 -10.83
C VAL A 181 -21.88 5.27 -11.06
N ASP A 182 -21.68 6.55 -11.31
CA ASP A 182 -20.34 7.12 -11.41
C ASP A 182 -19.64 7.08 -10.03
N PRO A 183 -18.29 7.08 -9.99
CA PRO A 183 -17.50 7.02 -8.75
C PRO A 183 -17.98 7.94 -7.63
N GLY A 184 -18.29 9.21 -7.94
CA GLY A 184 -18.75 10.19 -6.96
C GLY A 184 -20.07 9.83 -6.27
N HIS A 185 -20.89 8.97 -6.88
CA HIS A 185 -22.15 8.47 -6.32
C HIS A 185 -22.05 7.05 -5.76
N TYR A 186 -20.86 6.44 -5.75
CA TYR A 186 -20.66 5.15 -5.11
C TYR A 186 -21.02 5.16 -3.62
N PRO A 187 -20.66 6.19 -2.82
CA PRO A 187 -21.08 6.27 -1.42
C PRO A 187 -22.60 6.35 -1.23
N ASP A 188 -23.32 7.01 -2.14
CA ASP A 188 -24.79 7.08 -2.14
C ASP A 188 -25.39 5.69 -2.35
N LEU A 189 -24.83 4.94 -3.30
CA LEU A 189 -25.21 3.56 -3.59
C LEU A 189 -24.97 2.66 -2.37
N ALA A 190 -23.78 2.74 -1.77
CA ALA A 190 -23.42 1.97 -0.59
C ALA A 190 -24.32 2.30 0.61
N ALA A 191 -24.68 3.57 0.80
CA ALA A 191 -25.57 3.99 1.88
C ALA A 191 -26.99 3.38 1.77
N LEU A 192 -27.52 3.29 0.54
CA LEU A 192 -28.84 2.72 0.25
C LEU A 192 -28.85 1.18 0.33
N VAL A 193 -27.81 0.53 -0.20
CA VAL A 193 -27.70 -0.94 -0.26
C VAL A 193 -27.26 -1.53 1.08
N GLY A 194 -26.48 -0.77 1.85
CA GLY A 194 -25.82 -1.22 3.07
C GLY A 194 -24.55 -2.02 2.80
N GLU A 195 -23.80 -2.24 3.87
CA GLU A 195 -22.54 -2.93 3.87
C GLU A 195 -22.39 -3.85 5.08
N SER A 196 -22.36 -5.16 4.83
CA SER A 196 -22.31 -6.16 5.88
C SER A 196 -20.95 -6.23 6.59
N SER A 197 -19.83 -6.01 5.88
CA SER A 197 -18.48 -5.98 6.45
C SER A 197 -18.27 -4.87 7.49
N ASP A 198 -19.04 -3.80 7.35
CA ASP A 198 -19.00 -2.61 8.20
C ASP A 198 -20.20 -2.50 9.14
N ASN A 199 -21.08 -3.51 9.09
CA ASN A 199 -22.31 -3.58 9.88
C ASN A 199 -23.25 -2.36 9.66
N LEU A 200 -23.29 -1.86 8.43
CA LEU A 200 -24.16 -0.79 7.98
C LEU A 200 -25.40 -1.39 7.32
N PRO A 201 -26.57 -1.43 7.99
CA PRO A 201 -27.78 -1.95 7.39
C PRO A 201 -28.27 -1.04 6.26
N GLY A 202 -28.59 -1.62 5.11
CA GLY A 202 -29.21 -0.91 4.00
C GLY A 202 -30.73 -0.95 4.05
N VAL A 203 -31.38 -0.41 3.03
CA VAL A 203 -32.83 -0.42 2.91
C VAL A 203 -33.32 -1.82 2.49
N PRO A 204 -34.19 -2.48 3.28
CA PRO A 204 -34.70 -3.81 2.92
C PRO A 204 -35.37 -3.83 1.54
N GLY A 205 -34.97 -4.79 0.71
CA GLY A 205 -35.50 -4.94 -0.65
C GLY A 205 -34.91 -3.96 -1.68
N VAL A 206 -33.95 -3.12 -1.30
CA VAL A 206 -33.23 -2.22 -2.21
C VAL A 206 -31.85 -2.79 -2.49
N GLY A 207 -31.71 -3.45 -3.64
CA GLY A 207 -30.42 -3.93 -4.14
C GLY A 207 -29.69 -2.89 -5.00
N PRO A 208 -28.45 -3.18 -5.44
CA PRO A 208 -27.62 -2.25 -6.22
C PRO A 208 -28.32 -1.66 -7.45
N LYS A 209 -29.06 -2.49 -8.22
CA LYS A 209 -29.77 -2.02 -9.42
C LYS A 209 -30.88 -1.01 -9.10
N THR A 210 -31.59 -1.21 -7.98
CA THR A 210 -32.67 -0.31 -7.57
C THR A 210 -32.10 1.00 -7.06
N ALA A 211 -31.07 0.94 -6.21
CA ALA A 211 -30.39 2.12 -5.70
C ALA A 211 -29.75 2.95 -6.82
N ALA A 212 -29.02 2.32 -7.75
CA ALA A 212 -28.43 2.99 -8.91
C ALA A 212 -29.50 3.67 -9.80
N LYS A 213 -30.66 3.02 -9.99
CA LYS A 213 -31.79 3.62 -10.72
C LYS A 213 -32.30 4.87 -10.01
N TRP A 214 -32.45 4.84 -8.68
CA TRP A 214 -32.91 6.00 -7.92
C TRP A 214 -31.92 7.15 -8.00
N ILE A 215 -30.63 6.90 -7.76
CA ILE A 215 -29.56 7.90 -7.91
C ILE A 215 -29.62 8.51 -9.31
N LYS A 216 -29.64 7.70 -10.37
CA LYS A 216 -29.71 8.21 -11.74
C LYS A 216 -30.96 9.04 -12.04
N THR A 217 -32.10 8.70 -11.44
CA THR A 217 -33.36 9.43 -11.65
C THR A 217 -33.39 10.75 -10.87
N PHE A 218 -32.86 10.76 -9.65
CA PHE A 218 -32.99 11.88 -8.72
C PHE A 218 -31.69 12.70 -8.55
N GLY A 219 -30.62 12.32 -9.24
CA GLY A 219 -29.30 12.95 -9.21
C GLY A 219 -28.35 12.24 -8.25
N ASP A 220 -28.63 12.35 -6.95
CA ASP A 220 -27.78 11.89 -5.86
C ASP A 220 -28.64 11.39 -4.68
N LEU A 221 -28.01 11.08 -3.54
CA LEU A 221 -28.75 10.69 -2.35
C LEU A 221 -29.69 11.79 -1.84
N ASP A 222 -29.27 13.05 -1.88
CA ASP A 222 -30.09 14.18 -1.39
C ASP A 222 -31.35 14.35 -2.24
N GLY A 223 -31.25 14.16 -3.55
CA GLY A 223 -32.38 14.09 -4.46
C GLY A 223 -33.31 12.93 -4.15
N VAL A 224 -32.77 11.74 -3.84
CA VAL A 224 -33.57 10.58 -3.40
C VAL A 224 -34.31 10.88 -2.10
N VAL A 225 -33.65 11.55 -1.15
CA VAL A 225 -34.26 11.96 0.13
C VAL A 225 -35.37 12.99 -0.10
N ALA A 226 -35.12 14.01 -0.94
CA ALA A 226 -36.10 15.05 -1.26
C ALA A 226 -37.35 14.47 -1.97
N SER A 227 -37.17 13.44 -2.79
CA SER A 227 -38.24 12.75 -3.53
C SER A 227 -38.75 11.47 -2.86
N VAL A 228 -38.45 11.24 -1.58
CA VAL A 228 -38.84 10.02 -0.87
C VAL A 228 -40.36 9.78 -0.86
N GLY A 229 -41.16 10.85 -0.95
CA GLY A 229 -42.62 10.79 -1.10
C GLY A 229 -43.07 10.14 -2.40
N ASP A 230 -42.35 10.38 -3.49
CA ASP A 230 -42.72 9.96 -4.86
C ASP A 230 -42.30 8.52 -5.17
N ILE A 231 -41.38 7.96 -4.37
CA ILE A 231 -40.94 6.57 -4.51
C ILE A 231 -42.02 5.63 -3.96
N GLY A 232 -42.85 5.08 -4.86
CA GLY A 232 -43.96 4.20 -4.50
C GLY A 232 -43.57 2.75 -4.18
N GLY A 233 -44.55 1.98 -3.71
CA GLY A 233 -44.44 0.54 -3.46
C GLY A 233 -43.64 0.16 -2.21
N LYS A 234 -43.47 -1.14 -1.99
CA LYS A 234 -42.81 -1.69 -0.78
C LYS A 234 -41.38 -1.18 -0.57
N ALA A 235 -40.63 -0.98 -1.65
CA ALA A 235 -39.27 -0.45 -1.59
C ALA A 235 -39.24 1.02 -1.12
N GLY A 236 -40.22 1.82 -1.55
CA GLY A 236 -40.37 3.20 -1.08
C GLY A 236 -40.84 3.29 0.37
N GLU A 237 -41.73 2.39 0.81
CA GLU A 237 -42.12 2.27 2.23
C GLU A 237 -40.92 1.89 3.10
N ALA A 238 -40.10 0.93 2.66
CA ALA A 238 -38.85 0.57 3.33
C ALA A 238 -37.88 1.76 3.38
N LEU A 239 -37.70 2.49 2.28
CA LEU A 239 -36.84 3.66 2.23
C LEU A 239 -37.28 4.73 3.24
N ARG A 240 -38.57 5.05 3.31
CA ARG A 240 -39.10 6.02 4.31
C ARG A 240 -38.85 5.56 5.74
N THR A 241 -38.98 4.26 6.00
CA THR A 241 -38.80 3.67 7.33
C THR A 241 -37.33 3.68 7.76
N HIS A 242 -36.41 3.43 6.82
CA HIS A 242 -34.96 3.31 7.06
C HIS A 242 -34.17 4.56 6.64
N LEU A 243 -34.82 5.67 6.32
CA LEU A 243 -34.17 6.90 5.89
C LEU A 243 -33.10 7.40 6.88
N PRO A 244 -33.33 7.37 8.22
CA PRO A 244 -32.29 7.75 9.18
C PRO A 244 -31.03 6.87 9.11
N ASP A 245 -31.19 5.57 8.83
CA ASP A 245 -30.06 4.65 8.65
C ASP A 245 -29.26 5.01 7.40
N VAL A 246 -29.94 5.30 6.29
CA VAL A 246 -29.30 5.68 5.03
C VAL A 246 -28.49 6.97 5.17
N ILE A 247 -29.06 8.00 5.81
CA ILE A 247 -28.36 9.27 6.05
C ILE A 247 -27.12 9.05 6.92
N ARG A 248 -27.24 8.26 8.00
CA ARG A 248 -26.09 7.88 8.83
C ARG A 248 -25.04 7.12 8.03
N ASN A 249 -25.44 6.11 7.27
CA ASN A 249 -24.51 5.30 6.47
C ASN A 249 -23.73 6.19 5.49
N ARG A 250 -24.39 7.17 4.87
CA ARG A 250 -23.73 8.12 3.95
C ARG A 250 -22.68 9.00 4.62
N ARG A 251 -22.91 9.42 5.87
CA ARG A 251 -21.92 10.18 6.64
C ARG A 251 -20.75 9.31 7.07
N VAL A 252 -21.05 8.08 7.51
CA VAL A 252 -20.03 7.14 7.98
C VAL A 252 -19.16 6.65 6.83
N ASN A 253 -19.69 6.36 5.64
CA ASN A 253 -18.87 5.85 4.52
C ASN A 253 -18.17 6.94 3.68
N GLN A 254 -18.42 8.22 3.98
CA GLN A 254 -17.69 9.31 3.34
C GLN A 254 -16.25 9.31 3.84
N LEU A 255 -15.30 9.28 2.91
CA LEU A 255 -13.89 9.44 3.25
C LEU A 255 -13.57 10.92 3.49
N VAL A 256 -12.68 11.15 4.46
CA VAL A 256 -12.14 12.48 4.77
C VAL A 256 -10.93 12.76 3.87
N CYS A 257 -10.97 13.87 3.12
CA CYS A 257 -9.99 14.18 2.08
C CYS A 257 -9.03 15.33 2.45
N ASP A 258 -9.15 15.89 3.64
CA ASP A 258 -8.47 17.12 4.08
C ASP A 258 -7.79 16.97 5.45
N LEU A 259 -7.31 15.76 5.77
CA LEU A 259 -6.60 15.52 7.01
C LEU A 259 -5.28 16.30 7.09
N ASP A 260 -4.97 16.83 8.27
CA ASP A 260 -3.63 17.31 8.60
C ASP A 260 -2.69 16.12 8.80
N LEU A 261 -1.93 15.76 7.77
CA LEU A 261 -1.04 14.62 7.75
C LEU A 261 0.42 15.03 8.03
N PRO A 262 1.20 14.16 8.71
CA PRO A 262 2.61 14.45 9.02
C PRO A 262 3.52 14.46 7.78
N LEU A 263 3.07 13.88 6.66
CA LEU A 263 3.78 13.82 5.39
C LEU A 263 2.90 14.42 4.29
N GLN A 264 3.54 15.04 3.30
CA GLN A 264 2.93 15.51 2.07
C GLN A 264 3.30 14.60 0.90
N VAL A 265 2.68 14.81 -0.27
CA VAL A 265 2.94 14.00 -1.49
C VAL A 265 4.42 13.98 -1.86
N ASP A 266 5.12 15.12 -1.79
CA ASP A 266 6.56 15.22 -2.10
C ASP A 266 7.44 14.36 -1.19
N ASP A 267 7.04 14.16 0.08
CA ASP A 267 7.77 13.31 1.02
C ASP A 267 7.73 11.82 0.63
N LEU A 268 6.75 11.45 -0.21
CA LEU A 268 6.52 10.10 -0.73
C LEU A 268 7.36 9.78 -1.97
N ALA A 269 8.24 10.68 -2.42
CA ALA A 269 9.12 10.41 -3.56
C ALA A 269 9.90 9.10 -3.35
N ALA A 270 9.90 8.24 -4.37
CA ALA A 270 10.56 6.94 -4.33
C ALA A 270 12.06 7.13 -4.11
N ARG A 271 12.63 6.35 -3.18
CA ARG A 271 14.05 6.42 -2.80
C ARG A 271 14.73 5.11 -3.09
N PRO A 272 16.04 5.11 -3.42
CA PRO A 272 16.82 3.89 -3.45
C PRO A 272 16.76 3.23 -2.08
N TRP A 273 16.35 1.96 -2.05
CA TRP A 273 16.26 1.16 -0.85
C TRP A 273 17.63 0.78 -0.26
N ASP A 274 17.60 0.26 0.96
CA ASP A 274 18.80 -0.19 1.67
C ASP A 274 19.01 -1.70 1.48
N ARG A 275 19.95 -2.08 0.62
CA ARG A 275 20.20 -3.48 0.26
C ARG A 275 20.55 -4.33 1.49
N ASP A 276 21.36 -3.80 2.40
CA ASP A 276 21.78 -4.50 3.61
C ASP A 276 20.62 -4.67 4.59
N ALA A 277 19.80 -3.62 4.78
CA ALA A 277 18.60 -3.72 5.60
C ALA A 277 17.59 -4.72 5.01
N VAL A 278 17.40 -4.72 3.69
CA VAL A 278 16.57 -5.70 2.98
C VAL A 278 17.11 -7.11 3.19
N HIS A 279 18.42 -7.32 3.05
CA HIS A 279 19.03 -8.61 3.34
C HIS A 279 18.73 -9.08 4.77
N GLN A 280 18.96 -8.22 5.76
CA GLN A 280 18.76 -8.54 7.17
C GLN A 280 17.29 -8.90 7.48
N VAL A 281 16.34 -8.09 7.02
CA VAL A 281 14.90 -8.34 7.25
C VAL A 281 14.46 -9.62 6.54
N PHE A 282 14.85 -9.82 5.27
CA PHE A 282 14.42 -10.99 4.51
C PHE A 282 15.06 -12.28 5.01
N ASP A 283 16.29 -12.24 5.53
CA ASP A 283 16.91 -13.41 6.17
C ASP A 283 16.20 -13.77 7.48
N GLY A 284 15.84 -12.77 8.30
CA GLY A 284 15.06 -12.98 9.52
C GLY A 284 13.66 -13.56 9.26
N LEU A 285 13.06 -13.21 8.12
CA LEU A 285 11.77 -13.74 7.65
C LEU A 285 11.90 -15.03 6.82
N GLU A 286 13.13 -15.49 6.56
CA GLU A 286 13.46 -16.64 5.71
C GLU A 286 12.95 -16.52 4.24
N PHE A 287 12.82 -15.29 3.73
CA PHE A 287 12.26 -14.94 2.43
C PHE A 287 13.27 -14.97 1.26
N ARG A 288 14.02 -16.06 1.13
CA ARG A 288 15.08 -16.18 0.09
C ARG A 288 14.55 -15.92 -1.33
N VAL A 289 13.46 -16.58 -1.72
CA VAL A 289 12.88 -16.45 -3.07
C VAL A 289 12.36 -15.04 -3.35
N LEU A 290 11.76 -14.38 -2.36
CA LEU A 290 11.28 -13.01 -2.56
C LEU A 290 12.44 -12.03 -2.67
N ARG A 291 13.51 -12.22 -1.90
CA ARG A 291 14.70 -11.39 -2.00
C ARG A 291 15.33 -11.47 -3.39
N ASP A 292 15.49 -12.67 -3.93
CA ASP A 292 16.12 -12.83 -5.25
C ASP A 292 15.25 -12.15 -6.32
N ARG A 293 13.94 -12.38 -6.26
CA ARG A 293 12.98 -11.71 -7.16
C ARG A 293 12.99 -10.19 -7.00
N LEU A 294 13.07 -9.69 -5.78
CA LEU A 294 13.13 -8.27 -5.44
C LEU A 294 14.33 -7.61 -6.12
N PHE A 295 15.52 -8.21 -6.02
CA PHE A 295 16.72 -7.70 -6.66
C PHE A 295 16.69 -7.80 -8.19
N GLU A 296 16.21 -8.92 -8.75
CA GLU A 296 16.06 -9.03 -10.21
C GLU A 296 15.09 -7.98 -10.78
N THR A 297 14.05 -7.65 -10.01
CA THR A 297 12.95 -6.81 -10.48
C THR A 297 13.25 -5.31 -10.38
N LEU A 298 13.95 -4.88 -9.33
CA LEU A 298 14.11 -3.46 -9.00
C LEU A 298 15.57 -2.98 -9.02
N SER A 299 16.55 -3.87 -9.18
CA SER A 299 17.98 -3.51 -9.30
C SER A 299 18.48 -3.49 -10.75
N ALA A 300 17.62 -3.11 -11.71
CA ALA A 300 18.00 -3.05 -13.13
C ALA A 300 19.13 -2.03 -13.44
N ASP A 301 19.46 -1.15 -12.49
CA ASP A 301 20.57 -0.21 -12.57
C ASP A 301 21.58 -0.45 -11.44
N GLU A 302 22.27 -1.60 -11.44
CA GLU A 302 23.66 -1.51 -11.02
C GLU A 302 24.37 -0.66 -12.07
N PRO A 303 25.12 0.40 -11.71
CA PRO A 303 26.16 0.85 -12.60
C PRO A 303 27.12 -0.32 -12.70
N THR A 304 26.93 -1.18 -13.70
CA THR A 304 28.06 -1.91 -14.27
C THR A 304 29.12 -0.85 -14.49
N PRO A 305 30.29 -0.93 -13.84
CA PRO A 305 31.39 -0.04 -14.18
C PRO A 305 31.55 -0.12 -15.70
N ASP A 306 31.33 0.99 -16.41
CA ASP A 306 31.45 1.03 -17.87
C ASP A 306 32.86 0.60 -18.32
N GLU A 307 33.82 0.59 -17.40
CA GLU A 307 35.14 -0.01 -17.56
C GLU A 307 35.46 -0.89 -16.34
N GLY A 308 35.82 -2.15 -16.59
CA GLY A 308 36.48 -2.97 -15.58
C GLY A 308 37.80 -2.30 -15.16
N PHE A 309 38.11 -2.31 -13.87
CA PHE A 309 39.40 -1.85 -13.38
C PHE A 309 40.44 -2.96 -13.54
N GLU A 310 41.69 -2.59 -13.87
CA GLU A 310 42.79 -3.56 -13.83
C GLU A 310 43.08 -3.93 -12.37
N LEU A 311 42.99 -5.24 -12.10
CA LEU A 311 43.38 -5.82 -10.82
C LEU A 311 44.84 -6.24 -10.92
N ASP A 312 45.70 -5.52 -10.21
CA ASP A 312 47.05 -6.00 -9.93
C ASP A 312 47.04 -6.75 -8.59
N GLY A 313 47.42 -8.03 -8.64
CA GLY A 313 47.31 -8.94 -7.52
C GLY A 313 48.59 -9.74 -7.33
N ALA A 314 49.06 -9.81 -6.09
CA ALA A 314 50.21 -10.61 -5.69
C ALA A 314 49.89 -11.46 -4.45
N GLU A 315 50.47 -12.66 -4.39
CA GLU A 315 50.42 -13.49 -3.19
C GLU A 315 51.51 -13.04 -2.22
N LEU A 316 51.11 -12.46 -1.10
CA LEU A 316 52.02 -12.00 -0.04
C LEU A 316 52.37 -13.14 0.91
N LYS A 317 53.67 -13.33 1.15
CA LYS A 317 54.18 -14.31 2.12
C LYS A 317 54.32 -13.71 3.51
N GLY A 318 54.64 -14.56 4.48
CA GLY A 318 54.82 -14.16 5.87
C GLY A 318 55.82 -13.01 6.02
N GLY A 319 55.36 -11.88 6.55
CA GLY A 319 56.17 -10.67 6.75
C GLY A 319 56.14 -9.65 5.61
N GLU A 320 55.50 -9.96 4.46
CA GLU A 320 55.50 -9.08 3.28
C GLU A 320 54.37 -8.04 3.29
N VAL A 321 53.37 -8.20 4.16
CA VAL A 321 52.20 -7.30 4.25
C VAL A 321 52.58 -5.87 4.61
N GLY A 322 53.50 -5.68 5.57
CA GLY A 322 53.95 -4.34 5.98
C GLY A 322 54.61 -3.56 4.83
N PRO A 323 55.67 -4.10 4.21
CA PRO A 323 56.30 -3.49 3.04
C PRO A 323 55.34 -3.26 1.87
N TRP A 324 54.41 -4.18 1.61
CA TRP A 324 53.42 -4.03 0.55
C TRP A 324 52.48 -2.85 0.81
N LEU A 325 52.01 -2.68 2.06
CA LEU A 325 51.20 -1.52 2.44
C LEU A 325 51.99 -0.21 2.36
N ASP A 326 53.27 -0.19 2.75
CA ASP A 326 54.11 1.02 2.64
C ASP A 326 54.29 1.47 1.17
N GLU A 327 54.36 0.50 0.25
CA GLU A 327 54.49 0.74 -1.19
C GLU A 327 53.17 1.22 -1.82
N HIS A 328 52.02 0.63 -1.43
CA HIS A 328 50.73 0.84 -2.10
C HIS A 328 49.80 1.82 -1.37
N ALA A 329 50.07 2.14 -0.10
CA ALA A 329 49.32 3.09 0.71
C ALA A 329 50.24 4.18 1.27
N GLY A 330 50.61 5.13 0.40
CA GLY A 330 51.55 6.20 0.71
C GLY A 330 51.16 7.03 1.95
N VAL A 331 52.17 7.42 2.74
CA VAL A 331 51.98 8.20 3.96
C VAL A 331 51.30 9.53 3.65
N GLY A 332 50.13 9.76 4.25
CA GLY A 332 49.34 10.98 4.06
C GLY A 332 48.32 10.93 2.91
N VAL A 333 48.24 9.82 2.17
CA VAL A 333 47.19 9.58 1.17
C VAL A 333 46.02 8.87 1.83
N ARG A 334 44.79 9.32 1.53
CA ARG A 334 43.58 8.59 1.95
C ARG A 334 43.38 7.43 0.97
N VAL A 335 43.44 6.21 1.49
CA VAL A 335 43.26 4.97 0.73
C VAL A 335 42.09 4.20 1.34
N GLY A 336 41.22 3.65 0.50
CA GLY A 336 40.20 2.68 0.91
C GLY A 336 40.85 1.32 1.14
N LEU A 337 40.63 0.73 2.31
CA LEU A 337 41.14 -0.60 2.64
C LEU A 337 39.97 -1.56 2.87
N HIS A 338 39.95 -2.66 2.13
CA HIS A 338 39.10 -3.80 2.39
C HIS A 338 39.94 -4.99 2.88
N VAL A 339 39.45 -5.67 3.92
CA VAL A 339 40.12 -6.82 4.53
C VAL A 339 39.17 -8.01 4.50
N ALA A 340 39.57 -9.07 3.82
CA ALA A 340 38.87 -10.35 3.82
C ALA A 340 39.54 -11.30 4.84
N GLY A 341 38.75 -11.94 5.70
CA GLY A 341 39.28 -12.83 6.72
C GLY A 341 38.29 -13.15 7.84
N SER A 342 38.79 -13.71 8.93
CA SER A 342 38.02 -14.02 10.14
C SER A 342 38.72 -13.46 11.38
N TRP A 343 38.01 -12.71 12.22
CA TRP A 343 38.60 -12.12 13.43
C TRP A 343 37.60 -12.01 14.58
N GLY A 344 38.13 -12.04 15.81
CA GLY A 344 37.37 -11.93 17.05
C GLY A 344 38.28 -11.94 18.30
N ALA A 345 37.85 -11.23 19.35
CA ALA A 345 38.55 -11.17 20.64
C ALA A 345 40.05 -10.79 20.55
N GLY A 346 40.39 -9.84 19.68
CA GLY A 346 41.77 -9.35 19.51
C GLY A 346 42.70 -10.28 18.72
N THR A 347 42.15 -11.36 18.15
CA THR A 347 42.88 -12.30 17.29
C THR A 347 42.14 -12.49 15.97
N GLY A 348 42.85 -12.88 14.92
CA GLY A 348 42.23 -13.08 13.63
C GLY A 348 43.20 -13.57 12.57
N ARG A 349 42.63 -13.94 11.45
CA ARG A 349 43.29 -14.36 10.23
C ARG A 349 42.80 -13.46 9.09
N VAL A 350 43.75 -12.89 8.36
CA VAL A 350 43.49 -12.15 7.14
C VAL A 350 43.83 -13.07 5.97
N ASP A 351 42.85 -13.28 5.09
CA ASP A 351 42.97 -14.10 3.90
C ASP A 351 43.14 -13.26 2.62
N GLY A 352 42.82 -11.96 2.68
CA GLY A 352 43.02 -11.03 1.57
C GLY A 352 42.97 -9.57 1.99
N LEU A 353 43.67 -8.73 1.23
CA LEU A 353 43.68 -7.27 1.37
C LEU A 353 43.44 -6.65 -0.01
N ALA A 354 42.62 -5.61 -0.06
CA ALA A 354 42.44 -4.80 -1.27
C ALA A 354 42.52 -3.31 -0.91
N LEU A 355 43.21 -2.55 -1.76
CA LEU A 355 43.37 -1.10 -1.64
C LEU A 355 42.71 -0.40 -2.84
N ALA A 356 42.13 0.78 -2.61
CA ALA A 356 41.51 1.63 -3.64
C ALA A 356 41.74 3.12 -3.38
#